data_AF-A0A859JCV8-F1
#
_entry.id   AF-A0A859JCV8-F1
#
_cell.length_a   1.000
_cell.length_b   1.000
_cell.length_c   1.000
_cell.angle_alpha   90.00
_cell.angle_beta   90.00
_cell.angle_gamma   90.00
#
_symmetry.space_group_name_H-M   'P 1'
#
loop_
_entity.id
_entity.type
_entity.pdbx_description
1 polymer ?
#
loop_
_entity_poly.entity_id
_entity_poly.type
_entity_poly.pdbx_seq_one_letter_code
_entity_poly.pdbx_strand_id
1 'polypeptide(L)'
;GFSDARCYGGEVDTPNLDRLAAGGLRFTQAYSTARCGPSRSCLLTGYYAQQTASDVMTPGNVPGYTRFIPDYLKPLGYRTCHSGKWHMRFATGPGGVGFDHSYTMLDELRFFTQNRHELDGQPLPKPDDGYYSTTAISEYAVRFPKEHAQEHARDPFFLYLAPHAPHFPLQAPADDIERYKDRFAEGWDVARERKHARMRRMGLVNCALAPREPGMWTRWNMPDGELFAKTGPGEVALAVAWNTLTAEQKAFQRTKMAIHAAMITRMDLEIG
;
A
#
# COMPACT_ATOMS: atom_id res chain seq x y z
N GLY A 1 -7.77 1.53 -5.38
CA GLY A 1 -6.53 1.02 -5.99
C GLY A 1 -6.19 1.78 -7.27
N PHE A 2 -6.62 1.30 -8.45
CA PHE A 2 -6.28 1.91 -9.74
C PHE A 2 -6.57 3.42 -9.83
N SER A 3 -7.74 3.85 -9.35
CA SER A 3 -8.22 5.23 -9.45
C SER A 3 -8.54 5.83 -8.08
N ASP A 4 -7.67 5.59 -7.10
CA ASP A 4 -7.74 6.29 -5.81
C ASP A 4 -7.02 7.63 -5.87
N ALA A 5 -5.80 7.65 -6.44
CA ALA A 5 -5.05 8.87 -6.69
C ALA A 5 -5.74 9.76 -7.73
N ARG A 6 -5.69 11.08 -7.53
CA ARG A 6 -6.32 12.09 -8.40
C ARG A 6 -5.77 12.04 -9.82
N CYS A 7 -4.47 11.83 -9.99
CA CYS A 7 -3.82 11.66 -11.31
C CYS A 7 -4.32 10.44 -12.11
N TYR A 8 -5.06 9.52 -11.48
CA TYR A 8 -5.77 8.40 -12.12
C TYR A 8 -7.31 8.53 -12.04
N GLY A 9 -7.83 9.74 -11.82
CA GLY A 9 -9.27 10.02 -11.81
C GLY A 9 -9.95 9.85 -10.45
N GLY A 10 -9.19 9.57 -9.39
CA GLY A 10 -9.69 9.48 -8.03
C GLY A 10 -10.00 10.84 -7.40
N GLU A 11 -10.44 10.77 -6.14
CA GLU A 11 -10.96 11.93 -5.37
C GLU A 11 -10.22 12.15 -4.06
N VAL A 12 -9.26 11.27 -3.76
CA VAL A 12 -8.39 11.37 -2.61
C VAL A 12 -7.29 12.37 -2.92
N ASP A 13 -6.95 13.22 -1.95
CA ASP A 13 -5.94 14.25 -2.07
C ASP A 13 -4.55 13.59 -2.13
N THR A 14 -3.94 13.65 -3.31
CA THR A 14 -2.61 13.08 -3.58
C THR A 14 -1.69 14.08 -4.30
N PRO A 15 -1.45 15.28 -3.74
CA PRO A 15 -0.71 16.35 -4.43
C PRO A 15 0.70 15.95 -4.88
N ASN A 16 1.40 15.08 -4.15
CA ASN A 16 2.77 14.70 -4.50
C ASN A 16 2.82 13.69 -5.65
N LEU A 17 1.97 12.67 -5.61
CA LEU A 17 1.78 11.75 -6.74
C LEU A 17 1.21 12.48 -7.96
N ASP A 18 0.33 13.47 -7.77
CA ASP A 18 -0.18 14.31 -8.86
C ASP A 18 0.95 15.12 -9.52
N ARG A 19 1.84 15.72 -8.71
CA ARG A 19 3.01 16.45 -9.20
C ARG A 19 3.99 15.54 -9.95
N LEU A 20 4.28 14.36 -9.42
CA LEU A 20 5.12 13.36 -10.09
C LEU A 20 4.51 12.91 -11.42
N ALA A 21 3.20 12.65 -11.44
CA ALA A 21 2.50 12.24 -12.65
C ALA A 21 2.43 13.36 -13.71
N ALA A 22 2.33 14.62 -13.29
CA ALA A 22 2.32 15.77 -14.19
C ALA A 22 3.69 16.01 -14.84
N GLY A 23 4.78 15.73 -14.13
CA GLY A 23 6.16 15.83 -14.64
C GLY A 23 6.71 14.52 -15.23
N GLY A 24 5.91 13.45 -15.28
CA GLY A 24 6.36 12.11 -15.61
C GLY A 24 5.46 11.38 -16.61
N LEU A 25 5.55 10.06 -16.59
CA LEU A 25 4.73 9.17 -17.41
C LEU A 25 3.77 8.36 -16.53
N ARG A 26 2.50 8.28 -16.94
CA ARG A 26 1.49 7.44 -16.31
C ARG A 26 1.27 6.17 -17.13
N PHE A 27 1.15 5.04 -16.45
CA PHE A 27 0.90 3.75 -17.08
C PHE A 27 -0.55 3.32 -16.82
N THR A 28 -1.32 3.10 -17.88
CA THR A 28 -2.68 2.51 -17.81
C THR A 28 -2.67 1.00 -18.02
N GLN A 29 -1.52 0.43 -18.41
CA GLN A 29 -1.28 -0.99 -18.62
C GLN A 29 -0.02 -1.45 -17.89
N ALA A 30 -0.01 -1.26 -16.57
CA ALA A 30 1.00 -1.81 -15.65
C ALA A 30 0.34 -2.88 -14.78
N TYR A 31 0.95 -4.05 -14.72
CA TYR A 31 0.36 -5.22 -14.06
C TYR A 31 1.22 -5.67 -12.89
N SER A 32 0.56 -5.96 -11.77
CA SER A 32 1.09 -6.73 -10.66
C SER A 32 0.48 -8.13 -10.67
N THR A 33 0.93 -9.01 -9.77
CA THR A 33 0.14 -10.21 -9.47
C THR A 33 -1.10 -9.85 -8.63
N ALA A 34 -1.96 -10.82 -8.34
CA ALA A 34 -3.17 -10.60 -7.52
C ALA A 34 -2.90 -10.42 -6.01
N ARG A 35 -1.65 -10.60 -5.53
CA ARG A 35 -1.30 -10.54 -4.11
C ARG A 35 0.02 -9.81 -3.87
N CYS A 36 0.20 -9.32 -2.64
CA CYS A 36 1.34 -8.48 -2.28
C CYS A 36 2.68 -9.23 -2.34
N GLY A 37 2.81 -10.42 -1.73
CA GLY A 37 4.05 -11.20 -1.73
C GLY A 37 4.53 -11.56 -3.15
N PRO A 38 3.70 -12.23 -3.97
CA PRO A 38 4.09 -12.60 -5.33
C PRO A 38 4.43 -11.39 -6.20
N SER A 39 3.75 -10.24 -6.03
CA SER A 39 4.10 -9.00 -6.75
C SER A 39 5.47 -8.45 -6.36
N ARG A 40 5.82 -8.50 -5.07
CA ARG A 40 7.14 -8.07 -4.56
C ARG A 40 8.24 -8.98 -5.07
N SER A 41 7.99 -10.29 -5.10
CA SER A 41 8.89 -11.27 -5.71
C SER A 41 9.17 -10.93 -7.17
N CYS A 42 8.14 -10.70 -7.98
CA CYS A 42 8.32 -10.32 -9.37
C CYS A 42 9.09 -9.00 -9.52
N LEU A 43 8.72 -7.97 -8.76
CA LEU A 43 9.36 -6.66 -8.81
C LEU A 43 10.85 -6.72 -8.49
N LEU A 44 11.22 -7.43 -7.42
CA LEU A 44 12.59 -7.42 -6.90
C LEU A 44 13.51 -8.42 -7.58
N THR A 45 12.99 -9.41 -8.30
CA THR A 45 13.78 -10.46 -8.95
C THR A 45 13.73 -10.42 -10.47
N GLY A 46 12.69 -9.81 -11.06
CA GLY A 46 12.45 -9.84 -12.50
C GLY A 46 11.88 -11.17 -13.03
N TYR A 47 11.59 -12.15 -12.16
CA TYR A 47 11.02 -13.44 -12.52
C TYR A 47 9.55 -13.54 -12.10
N TYR A 48 8.79 -14.47 -12.69
CA TYR A 48 7.49 -14.81 -12.12
C TYR A 48 7.65 -15.40 -10.71
N ALA A 49 6.71 -15.09 -9.81
CA ALA A 49 6.77 -15.54 -8.43
C ALA A 49 6.91 -17.07 -8.29
N GLN A 50 6.29 -17.85 -9.18
CA GLN A 50 6.39 -19.32 -9.20
C GLN A 50 7.77 -19.82 -9.57
N GLN A 51 8.57 -19.02 -10.28
CA GLN A 51 9.94 -19.40 -10.64
C GLN A 51 10.89 -19.25 -9.46
N THR A 52 10.64 -18.30 -8.56
CA THR A 52 11.54 -18.03 -7.44
C THR A 52 11.00 -18.51 -6.10
N ALA A 53 9.68 -18.62 -5.94
CA ALA A 53 8.98 -18.91 -4.68
C ALA A 53 9.54 -18.12 -3.48
N SER A 54 10.03 -16.90 -3.73
CA SER A 54 10.81 -16.12 -2.78
C SER A 54 9.96 -15.30 -1.80
N ASP A 55 8.65 -15.20 -2.08
CA ASP A 55 7.67 -14.63 -1.16
C ASP A 55 7.05 -15.68 -0.22
N VAL A 56 6.38 -15.23 0.84
CA VAL A 56 5.80 -16.13 1.84
C VAL A 56 4.53 -16.84 1.38
N MET A 57 3.91 -16.42 0.27
CA MET A 57 2.63 -16.95 -0.22
C MET A 57 2.78 -17.99 -1.34
N THR A 58 3.85 -17.92 -2.13
CA THR A 58 4.06 -18.84 -3.25
C THR A 58 4.64 -20.17 -2.77
N PRO A 59 3.96 -21.32 -2.99
CA PRO A 59 4.50 -22.63 -2.62
C PRO A 59 5.76 -23.00 -3.40
N GLY A 60 6.59 -23.88 -2.84
CA GLY A 60 7.79 -24.41 -3.50
C GLY A 60 9.10 -23.98 -2.81
N ASN A 61 10.21 -24.47 -3.36
CA ASN A 61 11.55 -24.16 -2.89
C ASN A 61 12.12 -22.96 -3.63
N VAL A 62 12.95 -22.15 -2.94
CA VAL A 62 13.64 -21.05 -3.60
C VAL A 62 14.85 -21.57 -4.35
N PRO A 63 14.93 -21.40 -5.69
CA PRO A 63 16.09 -21.86 -6.44
C PRO A 63 17.35 -21.06 -6.11
N GLY A 64 18.51 -21.71 -6.14
CA GLY A 64 19.80 -21.07 -5.84
C GLY A 64 20.23 -19.97 -6.83
N TYR A 65 19.59 -19.88 -7.99
CA TYR A 65 19.80 -18.79 -8.96
C TYR A 65 19.02 -17.52 -8.61
N THR A 66 18.13 -17.55 -7.61
CA THR A 66 17.33 -16.38 -7.23
C THR A 66 18.26 -15.25 -6.86
N ARG A 67 18.10 -14.11 -7.52
CA ARG A 67 18.82 -12.87 -7.27
C ARG A 67 17.82 -11.73 -7.17
N PHE A 68 18.17 -10.75 -6.36
CA PHE A 68 17.38 -9.57 -6.11
C PHE A 68 18.09 -8.33 -6.63
N ILE A 69 17.37 -7.21 -6.75
CA ILE A 69 17.93 -5.93 -7.20
C ILE A 69 19.30 -5.59 -6.56
N PRO A 70 19.54 -5.74 -5.23
CA PRO A 70 20.85 -5.44 -4.65
C PRO A 70 22.01 -6.28 -5.19
N ASP A 71 21.78 -7.55 -5.57
CA ASP A 71 22.81 -8.41 -6.16
C ASP A 71 23.37 -7.84 -7.47
N TYR A 72 22.53 -7.11 -8.21
CA TYR A 72 22.88 -6.50 -9.48
C TYR A 72 23.43 -5.08 -9.32
N LEU A 73 22.89 -4.30 -8.38
CA LEU A 73 23.24 -2.88 -8.23
C LEU A 73 24.53 -2.66 -7.43
N LYS A 74 24.79 -3.46 -6.40
CA LYS A 74 25.98 -3.29 -5.55
C LYS A 74 27.31 -3.38 -6.30
N PRO A 75 27.52 -4.35 -7.22
CA PRO A 75 28.73 -4.40 -8.04
C PRO A 75 28.95 -3.17 -8.92
N LEU A 76 27.89 -2.37 -9.16
CA LEU A 76 27.94 -1.12 -9.93
C LEU A 76 28.13 0.12 -9.04
N GLY A 77 28.45 -0.06 -7.76
CA GLY A 77 28.71 1.02 -6.81
C GLY A 77 27.46 1.62 -6.16
N TYR A 78 26.27 1.04 -6.35
CA TYR A 78 25.08 1.53 -5.67
C TYR A 78 25.07 1.15 -4.20
N ARG A 79 24.68 2.10 -3.36
CA ARG A 79 24.16 1.81 -2.02
C ARG A 79 22.67 1.55 -2.08
N THR A 80 22.24 0.50 -1.41
CA THR A 80 20.89 -0.04 -1.50
C THR A 80 20.18 0.07 -0.17
N CYS A 81 19.01 0.69 -0.17
CA CYS A 81 18.22 0.95 1.03
C CYS A 81 16.80 0.40 0.85
N HIS A 82 16.19 -0.06 1.93
CA HIS A 82 14.79 -0.47 2.00
C HIS A 82 14.10 0.20 3.18
N SER A 83 12.85 0.61 3.01
CA SER A 83 12.01 1.02 4.14
C SER A 83 10.57 0.57 3.96
N GLY A 84 10.07 -0.22 4.93
CA GLY A 84 8.67 -0.60 5.05
C GLY A 84 8.39 -2.09 4.98
N LYS A 85 7.30 -2.44 4.28
CA LYS A 85 6.78 -3.81 4.18
C LYS A 85 7.73 -4.70 3.43
N TRP A 86 8.01 -5.87 4.00
CA TRP A 86 8.86 -6.85 3.33
C TRP A 86 8.10 -8.00 2.68
N HIS A 87 7.49 -8.89 3.47
CA HIS A 87 6.66 -10.01 2.98
C HIS A 87 7.38 -11.03 2.07
N MET A 88 8.69 -11.21 2.29
CA MET A 88 9.54 -12.20 1.61
C MET A 88 10.13 -13.20 2.61
N ARG A 89 10.64 -14.35 2.12
CA ARG A 89 11.22 -15.42 2.94
C ARG A 89 12.65 -15.12 3.43
N PHE A 90 13.28 -14.11 2.87
CA PHE A 90 14.66 -13.73 3.14
C PHE A 90 14.71 -12.61 4.17
N ALA A 91 15.80 -12.48 4.93
CA ALA A 91 16.06 -11.23 5.64
C ALA A 91 16.35 -10.11 4.62
N THR A 92 16.11 -8.85 5.00
CA THR A 92 16.38 -7.70 4.11
C THR A 92 17.87 -7.36 4.04
N GLY A 93 18.58 -7.46 5.16
CA GLY A 93 19.98 -7.08 5.30
C GLY A 93 21.00 -8.11 4.78
N PRO A 94 22.29 -7.95 5.14
CA PRO A 94 23.36 -8.87 4.79
C PRO A 94 23.05 -10.32 5.17
N GLY A 95 23.38 -11.28 4.30
CA GLY A 95 23.01 -12.69 4.46
C GLY A 95 21.59 -13.05 4.01
N GLY A 96 20.77 -12.06 3.67
CA GLY A 96 19.48 -12.23 2.99
C GLY A 96 19.50 -11.62 1.58
N VAL A 97 18.63 -10.63 1.33
CA VAL A 97 18.59 -9.89 0.06
C VAL A 97 19.73 -8.87 -0.08
N GLY A 98 20.34 -8.49 1.04
CA GLY A 98 21.56 -7.69 1.03
C GLY A 98 21.32 -6.21 0.77
N PHE A 99 20.25 -5.60 1.27
CA PHE A 99 20.22 -4.14 1.42
C PHE A 99 21.31 -3.68 2.40
N ASP A 100 21.93 -2.53 2.16
CA ASP A 100 22.91 -1.89 3.05
C ASP A 100 22.23 -1.30 4.29
N HIS A 101 21.07 -0.67 4.09
CA HIS A 101 20.18 -0.25 5.15
C HIS A 101 18.75 -0.73 4.92
N SER A 102 18.07 -1.12 5.99
CA SER A 102 16.70 -1.61 5.94
C SER A 102 15.95 -1.30 7.24
N TYR A 103 14.93 -0.46 7.15
CA TYR A 103 13.87 -0.42 8.15
C TYR A 103 12.73 -1.37 7.74
N THR A 104 12.53 -2.44 8.50
CA THR A 104 11.64 -3.53 8.12
C THR A 104 10.44 -3.63 9.05
N MET A 105 9.25 -3.59 8.47
CA MET A 105 8.00 -3.79 9.18
C MET A 105 7.53 -5.24 9.04
N LEU A 106 7.36 -5.94 10.16
CA LEU A 106 7.01 -7.37 10.18
C LEU A 106 5.62 -7.65 10.78
N ASP A 107 5.09 -6.79 11.67
CA ASP A 107 3.65 -6.82 12.01
C ASP A 107 2.86 -5.95 11.04
N GLU A 108 2.19 -6.58 10.09
CA GLU A 108 1.54 -5.88 8.98
C GLU A 108 0.14 -5.38 9.25
N LEU A 109 -0.40 -5.67 10.42
CA LEU A 109 -1.77 -5.35 10.80
C LEU A 109 -1.85 -4.21 11.82
N ARG A 110 -0.75 -3.50 12.07
CA ARG A 110 -0.68 -2.46 13.10
C ARG A 110 -0.03 -1.19 12.58
N PHE A 111 -0.82 -0.12 12.50
CA PHE A 111 -0.30 1.19 12.12
C PHE A 111 0.19 2.00 13.32
N PHE A 112 -0.52 1.95 14.45
CA PHE A 112 -0.17 2.71 15.66
C PHE A 112 0.53 1.89 16.74
N THR A 113 0.32 0.57 16.77
CA THR A 113 0.75 -0.29 17.88
C THR A 113 1.76 -1.35 17.44
N GLN A 114 2.71 -0.95 16.60
CA GLN A 114 3.70 -1.86 16.01
C GLN A 114 4.41 -2.69 17.09
N ASN A 115 4.49 -4.01 16.91
CA ASN A 115 5.10 -4.92 17.89
C ASN A 115 6.35 -5.62 17.38
N ARG A 116 6.56 -5.65 16.06
CA ARG A 116 7.65 -6.34 15.40
C ARG A 116 8.14 -5.54 14.20
N HIS A 117 9.24 -4.85 14.41
CA HIS A 117 9.99 -4.14 13.37
C HIS A 117 11.48 -4.22 13.66
N GLU A 118 12.27 -4.02 12.62
CA GLU A 118 13.72 -4.20 12.65
C GLU A 118 14.42 -3.05 11.95
N LEU A 119 15.63 -2.73 12.40
CA LEU A 119 16.59 -1.89 11.70
C LEU A 119 17.82 -2.74 11.39
N ASP A 120 18.14 -2.89 10.12
CA ASP A 120 19.30 -3.64 9.63
C ASP A 120 19.34 -5.09 10.16
N GLY A 121 18.15 -5.70 10.28
CA GLY A 121 17.96 -7.06 10.80
C GLY A 121 18.00 -7.18 12.32
N GLN A 122 18.17 -6.06 13.05
CA GLN A 122 18.12 -6.03 14.50
C GLN A 122 16.72 -5.59 14.98
N PRO A 123 16.07 -6.34 15.89
CA PRO A 123 14.80 -5.94 16.47
C PRO A 123 14.89 -4.58 17.16
N LEU A 124 13.91 -3.72 16.88
CA LEU A 124 13.73 -2.47 17.59
C LEU A 124 12.71 -2.63 18.73
N PRO A 125 12.80 -1.81 19.80
CA PRO A 125 11.80 -1.80 20.86
C PRO A 125 10.45 -1.36 20.30
N LYS A 126 9.36 -1.75 20.97
CA LYS A 126 8.02 -1.26 20.64
C LYS A 126 8.04 0.28 20.65
N PRO A 127 7.43 0.94 19.64
CA PRO A 127 7.45 2.37 19.59
C PRO A 127 6.51 2.98 20.64
N ASP A 128 6.79 4.21 21.02
CA ASP A 128 6.02 4.99 21.97
C ASP A 128 4.68 5.49 21.39
N ASP A 129 3.87 6.10 22.24
CA ASP A 129 2.63 6.76 21.84
C ASP A 129 2.88 7.84 20.77
N GLY A 130 1.94 7.96 19.82
CA GLY A 130 2.06 8.87 18.68
C GLY A 130 2.75 8.26 17.46
N TYR A 131 3.29 7.04 17.56
CA TYR A 131 3.81 6.30 16.42
C TYR A 131 2.73 6.07 15.34
N TYR A 132 3.10 6.34 14.09
CA TYR A 132 2.32 5.91 12.93
C TYR A 132 3.26 5.31 11.88
N SER A 133 3.00 4.06 11.49
CA SER A 133 3.93 3.30 10.65
C SER A 133 4.22 3.95 9.30
N THR A 134 3.24 4.61 8.67
CA THR A 134 3.46 5.29 7.38
C THR A 134 4.47 6.43 7.50
N THR A 135 4.40 7.19 8.60
CA THR A 135 5.36 8.28 8.90
C THR A 135 6.72 7.69 9.24
N ALA A 136 6.79 6.70 10.13
CA ALA A 136 8.05 6.05 10.49
C ALA A 136 8.77 5.45 9.27
N ILE A 137 8.05 4.73 8.40
CA ILE A 137 8.62 4.19 7.15
C ILE A 137 9.26 5.31 6.32
N SER A 138 8.62 6.46 6.24
CA SER A 138 9.07 7.58 5.42
C SER A 138 10.23 8.34 6.08
N GLU A 139 10.24 8.46 7.41
CA GLU A 139 11.37 8.99 8.17
C GLU A 139 12.66 8.21 7.88
N TYR A 140 12.62 6.87 7.94
CA TYR A 140 13.77 6.04 7.60
C TYR A 140 14.12 6.11 6.11
N ALA A 141 13.12 6.19 5.24
CA ALA A 141 13.32 6.36 3.80
C ALA A 141 14.00 7.69 3.43
N VAL A 142 13.83 8.74 4.24
CA VAL A 142 14.55 10.02 4.11
C VAL A 142 15.90 9.97 4.82
N ARG A 143 15.99 9.26 5.96
CA ARG A 143 17.21 9.16 6.75
C ARG A 143 18.33 8.47 5.96
N PHE A 144 18.08 7.32 5.34
CA PHE A 144 19.13 6.57 4.66
C PHE A 144 19.79 7.33 3.50
N PRO A 145 19.05 8.01 2.58
CA PRO A 145 19.67 8.85 1.56
C PRO A 145 20.42 10.07 2.13
N LYS A 146 20.00 10.60 3.29
CA LYS A 146 20.73 11.70 3.95
C LYS A 146 22.07 11.23 4.52
N GLU A 147 22.09 10.08 5.19
CA GLU A 147 23.31 9.42 5.67
C GLU A 147 24.23 9.09 4.48
N HIS A 148 23.67 8.52 3.41
CA HIS A 148 24.37 8.28 2.15
C HIS A 148 24.99 9.56 1.56
N ALA A 149 24.25 10.68 1.54
CA ALA A 149 24.77 11.94 1.04
C ALA A 149 25.91 12.53 1.89
N GLN A 150 26.01 12.15 3.17
CA GLN A 150 27.09 12.59 4.06
C GLN A 150 28.35 11.73 3.88
N GLU A 151 28.19 10.42 3.74
CA GLU A 151 29.30 9.46 3.78
C GLU A 151 29.75 9.00 2.38
N HIS A 152 28.82 9.02 1.41
CA HIS A 152 28.92 8.37 0.10
C HIS A 152 28.38 9.24 -1.03
N ALA A 153 28.52 10.57 -0.93
CA ALA A 153 27.91 11.55 -1.84
C ALA A 153 28.19 11.34 -3.35
N ARG A 154 29.29 10.65 -3.70
CA ARG A 154 29.67 10.36 -5.09
C ARG A 154 29.07 9.07 -5.62
N ASP A 155 28.64 8.18 -4.74
CA ASP A 155 28.09 6.89 -5.10
C ASP A 155 26.59 7.05 -5.39
N PRO A 156 26.01 6.32 -6.35
CA PRO A 156 24.56 6.31 -6.55
C PRO A 156 23.86 5.55 -5.40
N PHE A 157 22.56 5.81 -5.22
CA PHE A 157 21.72 5.04 -4.30
C PHE A 157 20.49 4.45 -4.98
N PHE A 158 19.99 3.36 -4.42
CA PHE A 158 18.70 2.76 -4.73
C PHE A 158 17.90 2.67 -3.43
N LEU A 159 16.69 3.23 -3.42
CA LEU A 159 15.78 3.16 -2.29
C LEU A 159 14.49 2.42 -2.70
N TYR A 160 14.21 1.31 -2.03
CA TYR A 160 12.93 0.63 -2.12
C TYR A 160 12.01 1.07 -0.97
N LEU A 161 11.15 2.05 -1.24
CA LEU A 161 10.11 2.52 -0.34
C LEU A 161 8.84 1.69 -0.50
N ALA A 162 8.40 1.03 0.58
CA ALA A 162 7.29 0.08 0.55
C ALA A 162 6.28 0.32 1.69
N PRO A 163 5.40 1.34 1.59
CA PRO A 163 4.40 1.63 2.62
C PRO A 163 3.43 0.45 2.87
N HIS A 164 2.90 0.36 4.10
CA HIS A 164 1.76 -0.53 4.40
C HIS A 164 0.43 0.07 3.95
N ALA A 165 0.30 1.39 4.05
CA ALA A 165 -0.91 2.08 3.67
C ALA A 165 -1.21 1.85 2.17
N PRO A 166 -2.49 1.75 1.78
CA PRO A 166 -3.70 1.78 2.60
C PRO A 166 -4.25 0.37 2.90
N HIS A 167 -3.40 -0.61 3.18
CA HIS A 167 -3.85 -1.97 3.51
C HIS A 167 -4.64 -2.00 4.82
N PHE A 168 -5.52 -2.99 4.98
CA PHE A 168 -6.23 -3.22 6.22
C PHE A 168 -5.29 -3.61 7.38
N PRO A 169 -5.67 -3.38 8.64
CA PRO A 169 -6.88 -2.67 9.10
C PRO A 169 -6.82 -1.18 8.77
N LEU A 170 -7.98 -0.56 8.53
CA LEU A 170 -8.04 0.86 8.19
C LEU A 170 -7.80 1.70 9.44
N GLN A 171 -6.66 2.39 9.47
CA GLN A 171 -6.20 3.19 10.61
C GLN A 171 -5.42 4.41 10.07
N ALA A 172 -5.85 5.60 10.46
CA ALA A 172 -5.19 6.85 10.10
C ALA A 172 -5.27 7.84 11.28
N PRO A 173 -4.38 8.85 11.34
CA PRO A 173 -4.49 9.93 12.32
C PRO A 173 -5.85 10.63 12.22
N ALA A 174 -6.42 11.01 13.38
CA ALA A 174 -7.75 11.61 13.45
C ALA A 174 -7.88 12.87 12.57
N ASP A 175 -6.86 13.74 12.59
CA ASP A 175 -6.81 14.96 11.78
C ASP A 175 -6.84 14.68 10.27
N ASP A 176 -6.28 13.56 9.83
CA ASP A 176 -6.32 13.16 8.42
C ASP A 176 -7.71 12.63 8.04
N ILE A 177 -8.38 11.91 8.95
CA ILE A 177 -9.75 11.39 8.76
C ILE A 177 -10.75 12.55 8.65
N GLU A 178 -10.60 13.58 9.49
CA GLU A 178 -11.51 14.73 9.54
C GLU A 178 -11.59 15.47 8.19
N ARG A 179 -10.51 15.47 7.38
CA ARG A 179 -10.49 16.03 6.01
C ARG A 179 -11.52 15.40 5.07
N TYR A 180 -11.98 14.20 5.40
CA TYR A 180 -12.85 13.38 4.56
C TYR A 180 -14.25 13.13 5.13
N LYS A 181 -14.60 13.68 6.31
CA LYS A 181 -15.84 13.35 7.03
C LYS A 181 -17.11 13.36 6.18
N ASP A 182 -17.24 14.33 5.27
CA ASP A 182 -18.42 14.53 4.44
C ASP A 182 -18.19 14.14 2.97
N ARG A 183 -16.95 13.81 2.59
CA ARG A 183 -16.54 13.63 1.18
C ARG A 183 -17.29 12.49 0.50
N PHE A 184 -17.64 11.45 1.25
CA PHE A 184 -18.21 10.21 0.74
C PHE A 184 -19.70 10.07 1.04
N ALA A 185 -20.39 11.16 1.40
CA ALA A 185 -21.78 11.16 1.86
C ALA A 185 -22.78 10.56 0.85
N GLU A 186 -22.54 10.77 -0.44
CA GLU A 186 -23.39 10.31 -1.55
C GLU A 186 -23.29 8.81 -1.83
N GLY A 187 -22.29 8.12 -1.27
CA GLY A 187 -22.12 6.68 -1.41
C GLY A 187 -21.41 6.21 -2.68
N TRP A 188 -21.14 4.91 -2.72
CA TRP A 188 -20.33 4.29 -3.78
C TRP A 188 -21.00 4.28 -5.16
N ASP A 189 -22.33 4.37 -5.24
CA ASP A 189 -23.06 4.37 -6.52
C ASP A 189 -22.85 5.67 -7.29
N VAL A 190 -22.86 6.82 -6.59
CA VAL A 190 -22.57 8.11 -7.23
C VAL A 190 -21.06 8.29 -7.40
N ALA A 191 -20.26 7.89 -6.40
CA ALA A 191 -18.81 8.04 -6.45
C ALA A 191 -18.18 7.28 -7.63
N ARG A 192 -18.67 6.06 -7.96
CA ARG A 192 -18.16 5.28 -9.10
C ARG A 192 -18.48 5.93 -10.45
N GLU A 193 -19.67 6.52 -10.61
CA GLU A 193 -20.07 7.22 -11.83
C GLU A 193 -19.22 8.47 -12.05
N ARG A 194 -19.07 9.28 -10.98
CA ARG A 194 -18.25 10.49 -11.02
C ARG A 194 -16.79 10.18 -11.32
N LYS A 195 -16.24 9.13 -10.69
CA LYS A 195 -14.87 8.65 -10.93
C LYS A 195 -14.69 8.17 -12.37
N HIS A 196 -15.63 7.39 -12.91
CA HIS A 196 -15.60 6.93 -14.31
C HIS A 196 -15.68 8.08 -15.31
N ALA A 197 -16.59 9.02 -15.11
CA ALA A 197 -16.70 10.21 -15.95
C ALA A 197 -15.40 11.03 -15.95
N ARG A 198 -14.70 11.12 -14.80
CA ARG A 198 -13.38 11.77 -14.70
C ARG A 198 -12.32 11.00 -15.46
N MET A 199 -12.23 9.69 -15.27
CA MET A 199 -11.28 8.83 -16.00
C MET A 199 -11.49 8.92 -17.52
N ARG A 200 -12.74 8.99 -18.00
CA ARG A 200 -13.06 9.20 -19.42
C ARG A 200 -12.56 10.56 -19.93
N ARG A 201 -12.83 11.65 -19.20
CA ARG A 201 -12.32 12.99 -19.55
C ARG A 201 -10.79 13.05 -19.58
N MET A 202 -10.13 12.27 -18.74
CA MET A 202 -8.67 12.16 -18.68
C MET A 202 -8.07 11.22 -19.74
N GLY A 203 -8.90 10.53 -20.54
CA GLY A 203 -8.43 9.56 -21.53
C GLY A 203 -7.85 8.27 -20.93
N LEU A 204 -8.12 7.99 -19.65
CA LEU A 204 -7.59 6.79 -18.97
C LEU A 204 -8.36 5.52 -19.31
N VAL A 205 -9.65 5.66 -19.67
CA VAL A 205 -10.53 4.56 -20.05
C VAL A 205 -11.43 4.98 -21.21
N ASN A 206 -11.74 4.02 -22.09
CA ASN A 206 -12.65 4.19 -23.23
C ASN A 206 -13.86 3.22 -23.19
N CYS A 207 -14.07 2.53 -22.07
CA CYS A 207 -15.12 1.54 -21.89
C CYS A 207 -16.31 2.07 -21.09
N ALA A 208 -17.43 1.35 -21.14
CA ALA A 208 -18.57 1.58 -20.26
C ALA A 208 -18.19 1.31 -18.79
N LEU A 209 -18.90 1.96 -17.86
CA LEU A 209 -18.78 1.65 -16.44
C LEU A 209 -19.29 0.22 -16.22
N ALA A 210 -18.45 -0.63 -15.60
CA ALA A 210 -18.84 -1.99 -15.26
C ALA A 210 -20.12 -2.00 -14.40
N PRO A 211 -20.98 -3.03 -14.48
CA PRO A 211 -22.06 -3.18 -13.53
C PRO A 211 -21.52 -3.39 -12.10
N ARG A 212 -22.37 -3.18 -11.10
CA ARG A 212 -22.07 -3.61 -9.73
C ARG A 212 -22.29 -5.12 -9.65
N GLU A 213 -21.55 -5.80 -8.79
CA GLU A 213 -21.68 -7.24 -8.56
C GLU A 213 -22.21 -7.52 -7.14
N PRO A 214 -23.50 -7.22 -6.85
CA PRO A 214 -24.04 -7.30 -5.49
C PRO A 214 -24.11 -8.73 -4.94
N GLY A 215 -24.00 -9.76 -5.79
CA GLY A 215 -23.95 -11.17 -5.39
C GLY A 215 -22.54 -11.75 -5.32
N MET A 216 -21.49 -10.94 -5.54
CA MET A 216 -20.12 -11.43 -5.48
C MET A 216 -19.73 -11.74 -4.03
N TRP A 217 -19.66 -13.03 -3.72
CA TRP A 217 -19.20 -13.54 -2.43
C TRP A 217 -18.14 -14.61 -2.67
N THR A 218 -17.05 -14.56 -1.91
CA THR A 218 -15.96 -15.52 -2.03
C THR A 218 -15.93 -16.47 -0.84
N ARG A 219 -15.69 -17.76 -1.07
CA ARG A 219 -15.71 -18.81 -0.02
C ARG A 219 -14.76 -18.62 1.16
N TRP A 220 -13.74 -17.78 1.01
CA TRP A 220 -12.79 -17.42 2.08
C TRP A 220 -13.21 -16.16 2.85
N ASN A 221 -14.36 -15.56 2.52
CA ASN A 221 -14.94 -14.50 3.32
C ASN A 221 -15.58 -15.07 4.58
N MET A 222 -15.57 -14.23 5.61
CA MET A 222 -16.26 -14.48 6.86
C MET A 222 -17.77 -14.59 6.62
N PRO A 223 -18.47 -15.57 7.22
CA PRO A 223 -19.93 -15.60 7.21
C PRO A 223 -20.52 -14.36 7.88
N ASP A 224 -21.66 -13.89 7.38
CA ASP A 224 -22.32 -12.66 7.84
C ASP A 224 -22.50 -12.59 9.37
N GLY A 225 -22.92 -13.68 10.01
CA GLY A 225 -23.10 -13.73 11.47
C GLY A 225 -21.80 -13.46 12.24
N GLU A 226 -20.67 -13.99 11.76
CA GLU A 226 -19.36 -13.73 12.39
C GLU A 226 -18.86 -12.32 12.06
N LEU A 227 -19.10 -11.84 10.83
CA LEU A 227 -18.77 -10.48 10.41
C LEU A 227 -19.45 -9.47 11.32
N PHE A 228 -20.77 -9.54 11.44
CA PHE A 228 -21.55 -8.61 12.24
C PHE A 228 -21.25 -8.71 13.73
N ALA A 229 -20.90 -9.91 14.24
CA ALA A 229 -20.43 -10.05 15.62
C ALA A 229 -19.11 -9.30 15.89
N LYS A 230 -18.24 -9.16 14.89
CA LYS A 230 -16.94 -8.47 15.02
C LYS A 230 -17.01 -6.98 14.69
N THR A 231 -17.81 -6.58 13.71
CA THR A 231 -17.82 -5.20 13.19
C THR A 231 -19.07 -4.41 13.60
N GLY A 232 -20.08 -5.08 14.14
CA GLY A 232 -21.37 -4.49 14.45
C GLY A 232 -22.31 -4.38 13.24
N PRO A 233 -23.55 -3.91 13.47
CA PRO A 233 -24.63 -3.90 12.47
C PRO A 233 -24.46 -2.85 11.36
N GLY A 234 -23.51 -1.91 11.49
CA GLY A 234 -23.19 -0.93 10.45
C GLY A 234 -22.38 -1.48 9.27
N GLU A 235 -21.79 -2.67 9.39
CA GLU A 235 -21.06 -3.28 8.28
C GLU A 235 -22.00 -3.84 7.20
N VAL A 236 -21.48 -4.02 5.99
CA VAL A 236 -22.21 -4.59 4.85
C VAL A 236 -21.33 -5.66 4.19
N ALA A 237 -21.85 -6.88 4.05
CA ALA A 237 -21.09 -8.01 3.50
C ALA A 237 -20.89 -7.95 1.97
N LEU A 238 -21.78 -7.23 1.27
CA LEU A 238 -21.86 -7.21 -0.19
C LEU A 238 -21.96 -5.78 -0.70
N ALA A 239 -21.47 -5.54 -1.92
CA ALA A 239 -21.63 -4.26 -2.61
C ALA A 239 -23.07 -4.10 -3.15
N VAL A 240 -24.04 -3.90 -2.25
CA VAL A 240 -25.44 -3.63 -2.59
C VAL A 240 -25.65 -2.19 -3.06
N ALA A 241 -26.87 -1.83 -3.47
CA ALA A 241 -27.17 -0.44 -3.80
C ALA A 241 -27.06 0.46 -2.56
N TRP A 242 -26.47 1.64 -2.70
CA TRP A 242 -26.27 2.55 -1.57
C TRP A 242 -27.59 2.98 -0.94
N ASN A 243 -28.63 3.16 -1.75
CA ASN A 243 -29.95 3.56 -1.28
C ASN A 243 -30.67 2.47 -0.45
N THR A 244 -30.27 1.21 -0.54
CA THR A 244 -30.84 0.11 0.27
C THR A 244 -30.23 0.03 1.67
N LEU A 245 -29.16 0.77 1.95
CA LEU A 245 -28.51 0.77 3.26
C LEU A 245 -29.28 1.61 4.29
N THR A 246 -29.26 1.15 5.54
CA THR A 246 -29.76 1.92 6.69
C THR A 246 -28.88 3.17 6.94
N ALA A 247 -29.39 4.10 7.74
CA ALA A 247 -28.61 5.29 8.13
C ALA A 247 -27.31 4.92 8.87
N GLU A 248 -27.37 3.90 9.75
CA GLU A 248 -26.21 3.38 10.48
C GLU A 248 -25.17 2.77 9.53
N GLN A 249 -25.61 1.93 8.58
CA GLN A 249 -24.71 1.37 7.57
C GLN A 249 -24.06 2.44 6.70
N LYS A 250 -24.84 3.44 6.26
CA LYS A 250 -24.29 4.58 5.52
C LYS A 250 -23.26 5.34 6.34
N ALA A 251 -23.51 5.60 7.63
CA ALA A 251 -22.53 6.25 8.50
C ALA A 251 -21.24 5.43 8.62
N PHE A 252 -21.36 4.13 8.90
CA PHE A 252 -20.21 3.24 9.03
C PHE A 252 -19.36 3.16 7.76
N GLN A 253 -19.99 2.93 6.59
CA GLN A 253 -19.27 2.82 5.31
C GLN A 253 -18.61 4.14 4.89
N ARG A 254 -19.24 5.29 5.19
CA ARG A 254 -18.64 6.61 4.96
C ARG A 254 -17.38 6.81 5.80
N THR A 255 -17.45 6.49 7.09
CA THR A 255 -16.29 6.56 7.98
C THR A 255 -15.18 5.63 7.51
N LYS A 256 -15.50 4.41 7.12
CA LYS A 256 -14.55 3.43 6.56
C LYS A 256 -13.81 4.00 5.34
N MET A 257 -14.54 4.60 4.40
CA MET A 257 -13.95 5.23 3.21
C MET A 257 -13.15 6.49 3.54
N ALA A 258 -13.58 7.28 4.53
CA ALA A 258 -12.84 8.45 5.02
C ALA A 258 -11.48 8.05 5.60
N ILE A 259 -11.43 6.96 6.40
CA ILE A 259 -10.17 6.42 6.92
C ILE A 259 -9.28 5.92 5.77
N HIS A 260 -9.83 5.17 4.81
CA HIS A 260 -9.07 4.72 3.64
C HIS A 260 -8.45 5.87 2.85
N ALA A 261 -9.21 6.94 2.60
CA ALA A 261 -8.73 8.14 1.91
C ALA A 261 -7.68 8.89 2.73
N ALA A 262 -7.86 8.98 4.05
CA ALA A 262 -6.89 9.56 4.97
C ALA A 262 -5.55 8.82 4.94
N MET A 263 -5.57 7.48 4.94
CA MET A 263 -4.35 6.66 4.83
C MET A 263 -3.57 6.94 3.53
N ILE A 264 -4.26 7.04 2.40
CA ILE A 264 -3.65 7.36 1.11
C ILE A 264 -3.10 8.79 1.11
N THR A 265 -3.84 9.75 1.66
CA THR A 265 -3.40 11.15 1.74
C THR A 265 -2.16 11.27 2.59
N ARG A 266 -2.15 10.64 3.77
CA ARG A 266 -0.98 10.58 4.64
C ARG A 266 0.20 9.97 3.90
N MET A 267 0.03 8.80 3.27
CA MET A 267 1.07 8.18 2.45
C MET A 267 1.60 9.11 1.36
N ASP A 268 0.75 9.83 0.64
CA ASP A 268 1.16 10.80 -0.37
C ASP A 268 1.92 11.99 0.22
N LEU A 269 1.49 12.51 1.38
CA LEU A 269 2.20 13.58 2.08
C LEU A 269 3.60 13.14 2.51
N GLU A 270 3.74 11.90 3.00
CA GLU A 270 5.04 11.35 3.41
C GLU A 270 5.96 10.98 2.21
N ILE A 271 5.39 10.80 1.00
CA ILE A 271 6.17 10.63 -0.24
C ILE A 271 6.79 11.95 -0.71
N GLY A 272 6.19 13.09 -0.36
CA GLY A 272 6.60 14.43 -0.80
C GLY A 272 7.82 14.97 -0.06
#